data_AF-A0A8K0GUM3-F1
#
_entry.id   AF-A0A8K0GUM3-F1
#
_cell.length_a   1.000
_cell.length_b   1.000
_cell.length_c   1.000
_cell.angle_alpha   90.00
_cell.angle_beta   90.00
_cell.angle_gamma   90.00
#
_symmetry.space_group_name_H-M   'P 1'
#
loop_
_entity.id
_entity.type
_entity.pdbx_description
1 polymer ?
#
loop_
_entity_poly.entity_id
_entity_poly.type
_entity_poly.pdbx_seq_one_letter_code
_entity_poly.pdbx_strand_id
1 'polypeptide(L)'
;MNSSKETFFACGGLAVGLCMSHKFGDGGTFSRFVKDWTFLSRGGHSQALLPALDFSASSSFPPSVSTVQPPTDESKRFAVSGDKCVTKRFVLDAENIAALKAKATASTGQWRRDRLERKL
;
A
#
# COMPACT_ATOMS: atom_id res chain seq x y z
N MET A 1 0.35 18.09 13.78
CA MET A 1 -0.21 16.76 13.44
C MET A 1 0.63 15.74 14.20
N ASN A 2 0.01 14.98 15.09
CA ASN A 2 0.70 13.94 15.86
C ASN A 2 0.76 12.70 14.95
N SER A 3 1.91 12.41 14.37
CA SER A 3 2.08 11.39 13.31
C SER A 3 2.09 9.94 13.80
N SER A 4 2.09 9.73 15.12
CA SER A 4 2.01 8.42 15.77
C SER A 4 1.11 8.48 17.02
N LYS A 5 0.50 7.34 17.36
CA LYS A 5 -0.29 7.16 18.59
C LYS A 5 -0.02 5.79 19.19
N GLU A 6 0.19 5.77 20.50
CA GLU A 6 0.35 4.55 21.28
C GLU A 6 -0.88 4.34 22.18
N THR A 7 -1.33 3.10 22.29
CA THR A 7 -2.46 2.72 23.14
C THR A 7 -2.10 1.47 23.93
N PHE A 8 -2.06 1.59 25.25
CA PHE A 8 -1.90 0.48 26.17
C PHE A 8 -3.27 -0.08 26.55
N PHE A 9 -3.43 -1.39 26.46
CA PHE A 9 -4.63 -2.09 26.87
C PHE A 9 -4.49 -2.62 28.29
N ALA A 10 -5.59 -2.73 29.03
CA ALA A 10 -5.60 -3.24 30.40
C ALA A 10 -5.02 -4.68 30.51
N CYS A 11 -5.05 -5.46 29.42
CA CYS A 11 -4.43 -6.78 29.34
C CYS A 11 -2.90 -6.76 29.18
N GLY A 12 -2.26 -5.58 29.18
CA GLY A 12 -0.82 -5.41 28.98
C GLY A 12 -0.40 -5.33 27.51
N GLY A 13 -1.33 -5.39 26.55
CA GLY A 13 -1.04 -5.22 25.13
C GLY A 13 -0.72 -3.75 24.76
N LEU A 14 0.07 -3.54 23.70
CA LEU A 14 0.37 -2.24 23.11
C LEU A 14 -0.03 -2.22 21.63
N ALA A 15 -0.83 -1.24 21.22
CA ALA A 15 -1.04 -0.91 19.81
C ALA A 15 -0.33 0.41 19.46
N VAL A 16 0.37 0.39 18.33
CA VAL A 16 1.01 1.56 17.74
C VAL A 16 0.32 1.88 16.42
N GLY A 17 -0.31 3.05 16.34
CA GLY A 17 -0.86 3.62 15.11
C GLY A 17 0.13 4.60 14.50
N LEU A 18 0.35 4.51 13.19
CA LEU A 18 1.21 5.42 12.43
C LEU A 18 0.38 6.04 11.30
N CYS A 19 0.54 7.34 11.10
CA CYS A 19 -0.12 8.07 10.01
C CYS A 19 0.93 8.77 9.15
N MET A 20 0.97 8.41 7.87
CA MET A 20 1.85 9.01 6.87
C MET A 20 0.98 9.54 5.72
N SER A 21 1.25 10.76 5.27
CA SER A 21 0.59 11.28 4.08
C SER A 21 1.04 10.49 2.85
N HIS A 22 0.09 9.97 2.08
CA HIS A 22 0.34 9.22 0.85
C HIS A 22 1.06 10.05 -0.24
N LYS A 23 1.22 11.37 -0.03
CA LYS A 23 2.07 12.23 -0.87
C LYS A 23 3.57 11.95 -0.69
N PHE A 24 3.98 11.42 0.45
CA PHE A 24 5.39 11.18 0.77
C PHE A 24 5.86 9.77 0.42
N GLY A 25 4.94 8.84 0.17
CA GLY A 25 5.31 7.47 -0.14
C GLY A 25 4.09 6.58 -0.34
N ASP A 26 4.35 5.40 -0.91
CA ASP A 26 3.39 4.33 -1.08
C ASP A 26 3.46 3.32 0.08
N GLY A 27 2.70 2.23 -0.03
CA GLY A 27 2.72 1.14 0.95
C GLY A 27 4.08 0.47 1.10
N GLY A 28 4.90 0.45 0.05
CA GLY A 28 6.26 -0.08 0.08
C GLY A 28 7.19 0.81 0.92
N THR A 29 7.17 2.11 0.67
CA THR A 29 7.90 3.12 1.46
C THR A 29 7.50 3.05 2.94
N PHE A 30 6.19 3.02 3.22
CA PHE A 30 5.67 2.92 4.58
C PHE A 30 6.11 1.62 5.27
N SER A 31 6.01 0.48 4.57
CA SER A 31 6.44 -0.82 5.12
C SER A 31 7.94 -0.86 5.43
N ARG A 32 8.77 -0.25 4.57
CA ARG A 32 10.21 -0.13 4.81
C ARG A 32 10.49 0.74 6.02
N PHE A 33 9.85 1.91 6.11
CA PHE A 33 9.97 2.79 7.27
C PHE A 33 9.67 2.06 8.58
N VAL A 34 8.57 1.29 8.64
CA VAL A 34 8.23 0.51 9.84
C VAL A 34 9.30 -0.53 10.16
N LYS A 35 9.82 -1.26 9.16
CA LYS A 35 10.90 -2.24 9.38
C LYS A 35 12.16 -1.59 9.96
N ASP A 36 12.60 -0.50 9.34
CA ASP A 36 13.81 0.24 9.74
C ASP A 36 13.65 0.85 11.12
N TRP A 37 12.48 1.45 11.41
CA TRP A 37 12.15 1.97 12.73
C TRP A 37 12.22 0.87 13.79
N THR A 38 11.58 -0.28 13.56
CA THR A 38 11.62 -1.38 14.53
C THR A 38 13.03 -1.96 14.71
N PHE A 39 13.86 -1.98 13.66
CA PHE A 39 15.25 -2.42 13.76
C PHE A 39 16.07 -1.49 14.65
N LEU A 40 15.95 -0.17 14.43
CA LEU A 40 16.60 0.85 15.24
C LEU A 40 16.13 0.82 16.70
N SER A 41 14.82 0.73 16.93
CA SER A 41 14.24 0.66 18.29
C SER A 41 14.70 -0.55 19.10
N ARG A 42 15.17 -1.62 18.44
CA ARG A 42 15.75 -2.80 19.10
C ARG A 42 17.26 -2.69 19.34
N GLY A 43 17.87 -1.51 19.15
CA GLY A 43 19.32 -1.31 19.29
C GLY A 43 20.12 -1.77 18.08
N GLY A 44 19.49 -1.84 16.90
CA GLY A 44 20.21 -2.05 15.65
C GLY A 44 21.08 -0.83 15.33
N HIS A 45 22.39 -1.03 15.15
CA HIS A 45 23.35 0.07 14.88
C HIS A 45 24.06 -0.04 13.53
N SER A 46 23.72 -1.03 12.70
CA SER A 46 24.35 -1.19 11.39
C SER A 46 23.72 -0.24 10.36
N GLN A 47 24.41 0.86 10.08
CA GLN A 47 24.04 1.81 9.04
C GLN A 47 24.02 1.18 7.64
N ALA A 48 24.73 0.06 7.43
CA ALA A 48 24.71 -0.69 6.18
C ALA A 48 23.36 -1.38 5.88
N LEU A 49 22.48 -1.55 6.88
CA LEU A 49 21.15 -2.16 6.71
C LEU A 49 20.05 -1.13 6.45
N LEU A 50 20.34 0.16 6.69
CA LEU A 50 19.42 1.25 6.40
C LEU A 50 19.74 1.82 5.02
N PRO A 51 18.78 1.88 4.11
CA PRO A 51 19.02 2.53 2.83
C PRO A 51 19.20 4.03 3.10
N ALA A 52 20.10 4.68 2.37
CA ALA A 52 20.12 6.13 2.38
C ALA A 52 18.74 6.64 1.93
N LEU A 53 18.15 7.56 2.68
CA LEU A 53 16.94 8.22 2.26
C LEU A 53 17.29 9.09 1.05
N ASP A 54 16.74 8.74 -0.12
CA ASP A 54 16.90 9.53 -1.32
C ASP A 54 15.70 10.47 -1.47
N PHE A 55 15.97 11.76 -1.36
CA PHE A 55 14.98 12.83 -1.56
C PHE A 55 15.09 13.45 -2.97
N SER A 56 15.86 12.84 -3.87
CA SER A 56 16.12 13.33 -5.23
C SER A 56 15.00 12.96 -6.21
N ALA A 57 13.76 12.81 -5.73
CA ALA A 57 12.62 12.42 -6.55
C ALA A 57 12.41 13.37 -7.74
N SER A 58 12.68 14.67 -7.59
CA SER A 58 12.63 15.65 -8.68
C SER A 58 13.72 15.44 -9.75
N SER A 59 14.86 14.86 -9.37
CA SER A 59 15.92 14.48 -10.31
C SER A 59 15.58 13.19 -11.05
N SER A 60 14.98 12.21 -10.36
CA SER A 60 14.55 10.94 -10.96
C SER A 60 13.28 11.09 -11.81
N PHE A 61 12.41 12.04 -11.44
CA PHE A 61 11.16 12.38 -12.11
C PHE A 61 11.15 13.88 -12.41
N PRO A 62 11.91 14.32 -13.44
CA PRO A 62 11.96 15.73 -13.80
C PRO A 62 10.55 16.25 -14.15
N PRO A 63 10.22 17.51 -13.79
CA PRO A 63 8.94 18.09 -14.12
C PRO A 63 8.72 18.09 -15.64
N SER A 64 7.63 17.49 -16.11
CA SER A 64 7.24 17.62 -17.52
C SER A 64 6.50 18.94 -17.72
N VAL A 65 6.77 19.63 -18.84
CA VAL A 65 6.12 20.90 -19.21
C VAL A 65 4.65 20.72 -19.60
N SER A 66 4.22 19.46 -19.78
CA SER A 66 2.81 19.13 -19.92
C SER A 66 2.13 19.33 -18.58
N THR A 67 1.39 20.44 -18.47
CA THR A 67 0.55 20.79 -17.33
C THR A 67 -0.35 19.61 -17.00
N VAL A 68 0.06 18.77 -16.04
CA VAL A 68 -0.87 17.86 -15.36
C VAL A 68 -1.76 18.81 -14.59
N GLN A 69 -2.89 19.18 -15.18
CA GLN A 69 -3.87 19.97 -14.46
C GLN A 69 -4.23 19.14 -13.22
N PRO A 70 -4.09 19.71 -12.01
CA PRO A 70 -4.61 19.03 -10.84
C PRO A 70 -6.08 18.70 -11.13
N PRO A 71 -6.58 17.52 -10.73
CA PRO A 71 -7.97 17.18 -10.92
C PRO A 71 -8.83 18.37 -10.47
N THR A 72 -9.61 18.95 -11.38
CA THR A 72 -10.44 20.14 -11.12
C THR A 72 -11.52 19.88 -10.08
N ASP A 73 -11.70 18.62 -9.72
CA ASP A 73 -12.71 18.13 -8.82
C ASP A 73 -12.08 17.76 -7.46
N GLU A 74 -11.97 18.76 -6.59
CA GLU A 74 -11.55 18.59 -5.20
C GLU A 74 -12.48 17.64 -4.40
N SER A 75 -13.67 17.30 -4.93
CA SER A 75 -14.60 16.34 -4.33
C SER A 75 -14.15 14.88 -4.46
N LYS A 76 -13.17 14.59 -5.34
CA LYS A 76 -12.61 13.23 -5.53
C LYS A 76 -11.44 12.91 -4.60
N ARG A 77 -11.06 13.81 -3.69
CA ARG A 77 -10.09 13.51 -2.63
C ARG A 77 -10.70 12.49 -1.68
N PHE A 78 -10.58 11.19 -1.96
CA PHE A 78 -11.01 10.06 -1.12
C PHE A 78 -12.00 10.50 -0.05
N ALA A 79 -13.17 11.00 -0.50
CA ALA A 79 -14.17 11.42 0.44
C ALA A 79 -14.49 10.13 1.17
N VAL A 80 -14.18 10.08 2.47
CA VAL A 80 -14.81 9.10 3.33
C VAL A 80 -16.28 9.41 3.12
N SER A 81 -16.95 8.59 2.31
CA SER A 81 -18.38 8.77 2.08
C SER A 81 -18.99 8.95 3.47
N GLY A 82 -19.88 9.93 3.63
CA GLY A 82 -20.61 10.09 4.90
C GLY A 82 -21.37 8.81 5.28
N ASP A 83 -21.47 7.86 4.35
CA ASP A 83 -21.94 6.51 4.56
C ASP A 83 -21.09 5.74 5.57
N LYS A 84 -21.79 4.99 6.41
CA LYS A 84 -21.17 4.08 7.38
C LYS A 84 -20.45 2.96 6.63
N CYS A 85 -19.12 3.03 6.58
CA CYS A 85 -18.29 1.92 6.12
C CYS A 85 -18.01 0.94 7.27
N VAL A 86 -18.11 -0.36 6.99
CA VAL A 86 -17.70 -1.43 7.92
C VAL A 86 -16.46 -2.12 7.38
N THR A 87 -15.39 -2.16 8.17
CA THR A 87 -14.19 -2.93 7.84
C THR A 87 -14.34 -4.37 8.31
N LYS A 88 -14.14 -5.34 7.40
CA LYS A 88 -14.12 -6.77 7.71
C LYS A 88 -12.79 -7.38 7.30
N ARG A 89 -12.28 -8.33 8.10
CA ARG A 89 -11.08 -9.11 7.77
C ARG A 89 -11.51 -10.48 7.23
N PHE A 90 -11.11 -10.78 6.00
CA PHE A 90 -11.24 -12.11 5.41
C PHE A 90 -9.85 -12.75 5.40
N VAL A 91 -9.73 -13.98 5.88
CA VAL A 91 -8.47 -14.73 5.91
C VAL A 91 -8.53 -15.74 4.78
N LEU A 92 -7.57 -15.64 3.85
CA LEU A 92 -7.35 -16.63 2.80
C LEU A 92 -6.07 -17.38 3.16
N ASP A 93 -6.21 -18.66 3.50
CA ASP A 93 -5.07 -19.53 3.76
C ASP A 93 -4.37 -19.97 2.46
N ALA A 94 -3.26 -20.69 2.62
CA ALA A 94 -2.45 -21.16 1.51
C ALA A 94 -3.24 -22.07 0.54
N GLU A 95 -4.11 -22.93 1.06
CA GLU A 95 -4.92 -23.86 0.25
C GLU A 95 -5.94 -23.11 -0.61
N ASN A 96 -6.66 -22.16 -0.01
CA ASN A 96 -7.63 -21.32 -0.70
C ASN A 96 -6.96 -20.42 -1.74
N ILE A 97 -5.77 -19.88 -1.44
CA ILE A 97 -4.97 -19.13 -2.41
C ILE A 97 -4.56 -20.04 -3.58
N ALA A 98 -4.11 -21.26 -3.31
CA ALA A 98 -3.72 -22.22 -4.35
C ALA A 98 -4.91 -22.60 -5.24
N ALA A 99 -6.07 -22.87 -4.64
CA ALA A 99 -7.31 -23.16 -5.36
C ALA A 99 -7.75 -21.98 -6.25
N LEU A 100 -7.65 -20.74 -5.75
CA LEU A 100 -7.95 -19.53 -6.53
C LEU A 100 -6.99 -19.37 -7.73
N LYS A 101 -5.69 -19.60 -7.53
CA LYS A 101 -4.69 -19.56 -8.62
C LYS A 101 -4.96 -20.61 -9.70
N ALA A 102 -5.32 -21.83 -9.29
CA ALA A 102 -5.67 -22.90 -10.22
C ALA A 102 -6.90 -22.54 -11.06
N LYS A 103 -7.97 -22.03 -10.42
CA LYS A 103 -9.19 -21.58 -11.11
C LYS A 103 -8.92 -20.44 -12.10
N ALA A 104 -8.13 -19.44 -11.69
CA ALA A 104 -7.77 -18.33 -12.57
C ALA A 104 -7.05 -18.83 -13.83
N THR A 105 -6.08 -19.72 -13.68
CA THR A 105 -5.32 -20.30 -14.80
C THR A 105 -6.18 -21.15 -15.73
N ALA A 106 -7.12 -21.93 -15.18
CA ALA A 106 -8.06 -22.70 -15.99
C ALA A 106 -8.97 -21.80 -16.85
N SER A 107 -9.38 -20.65 -16.32
CA SER A 107 -10.24 -19.69 -17.03
C SER A 107 -9.53 -18.86 -18.10
N THR A 108 -8.21 -18.69 -18.03
CA THR A 108 -7.42 -17.98 -19.06
C THR A 108 -7.42 -18.72 -20.40
N GLY A 109 -7.60 -20.05 -20.39
CA GLY A 109 -7.80 -20.85 -21.60
C GLY A 109 -9.14 -20.61 -22.30
N GLN A 110 -10.15 -20.12 -21.58
CA GLN A 110 -11.46 -19.78 -22.12
C GLN A 110 -11.47 -18.36 -22.69
N TRP A 111 -10.91 -17.38 -21.98
CA TRP A 111 -10.72 -16.01 -22.47
C TRP A 111 -9.90 -15.92 -23.78
N ARG A 112 -8.96 -16.85 -24.02
CA ARG A 112 -8.24 -16.91 -25.30
C ARG A 112 -9.11 -17.41 -26.45
N ARG A 113 -9.97 -18.41 -26.23
CA ARG A 113 -10.90 -18.94 -27.26
C ARG A 113 -11.95 -17.89 -27.65
N ASP A 114 -12.59 -17.27 -26.67
CA ASP A 114 -13.65 -16.28 -26.89
C ASP A 114 -13.17 -14.96 -27.53
N ARG A 115 -11.86 -14.72 -27.54
CA ARG A 115 -11.22 -13.57 -28.21
C ARG A 115 -10.85 -13.88 -29.67
N LEU A 116 -10.59 -15.14 -30.01
CA LEU A 116 -10.31 -15.57 -31.39
C LEU A 116 -11.61 -15.71 -32.21
N GLU A 117 -12.70 -16.17 -31.60
CA GLU A 117 -13.99 -16.36 -32.29
C GLU A 117 -14.78 -15.07 -32.56
N ARG A 118 -14.34 -13.92 -32.01
CA ARG A 118 -14.93 -12.59 -32.30
C ARG A 118 -14.19 -11.81 -33.39
N LYS A 119 -13.25 -12.45 -34.10
CA LYS A 119 -12.49 -11.87 -35.22
C LYS A 119 -12.69 -12.63 -36.54
N LEU A 120 -13.65 -13.55 -36.59
CA LEU A 120 -14.18 -14.18 -37.80
C LEU A 120 -15.66 -13.80 -37.92
#